data_AF-A0A382RQ78-F1
#
_entry.id   AF-A0A382RQ78-F1
#
_cell.length_a   1.000
_cell.length_b   1.000
_cell.length_c   1.000
_cell.angle_alpha   90.00
_cell.angle_beta   90.00
_cell.angle_gamma   90.00
#
_symmetry.space_group_name_H-M   'P 1'
#
loop_
_entity.id
_entity.type
_entity.pdbx_description
1 polymer ?
#
loop_
_entity_poly.entity_id
_entity_poly.type
_entity_poly.pdbx_seq_one_letter_code
_entity_poly.pdbx_strand_id
1 'polypeptide(L)'
;MNTIAKPDVRPVNPNFSSGPCAKRPGWTLAGLSDAVLGRSHRSLEGKAKLQLVLDKTRALLNLPKEYRIGIVAASDTGAIEMSLWSMLGT
;
A
#
# COMPACT_ATOMS: atom_id res chain seq x y z
N MET A 1 3.97 19.37 -43.68
CA MET A 1 3.76 19.03 -42.26
C MET A 1 2.94 17.76 -42.20
N ASN A 2 3.46 16.67 -41.64
CA ASN A 2 2.65 15.47 -41.42
C ASN A 2 1.76 15.69 -40.21
N THR A 3 0.44 15.70 -40.44
CA THR A 3 -0.55 15.72 -39.36
C THR A 3 -0.63 14.34 -38.74
N ILE A 4 -0.19 14.21 -37.48
CA ILE A 4 -0.39 12.98 -36.70
C ILE A 4 -1.86 12.91 -36.32
N ALA A 5 -2.54 11.83 -36.72
CA ALA A 5 -3.94 11.61 -36.37
C ALA A 5 -4.08 11.46 -34.85
N LYS A 6 -5.04 12.17 -34.25
CA LYS A 6 -5.37 12.04 -32.84
C LYS A 6 -5.97 10.63 -32.59
N PRO A 7 -5.58 9.93 -31.51
CA PRO A 7 -6.22 8.66 -31.17
C PRO A 7 -7.73 8.84 -30.93
N ASP A 8 -8.54 8.03 -31.61
CA ASP A 8 -10.00 8.04 -31.46
C ASP A 8 -10.44 7.43 -30.12
N VAL A 9 -9.65 6.50 -29.58
CA VAL A 9 -9.94 5.79 -28.32
C VAL A 9 -9.33 6.53 -27.14
N ARG A 10 -10.18 6.94 -26.19
CA ARG A 10 -9.76 7.56 -24.94
C ARG A 10 -9.59 6.51 -23.84
N PRO A 11 -8.68 6.74 -22.87
CA PRO A 11 -8.58 5.87 -21.70
C PRO A 11 -9.88 5.91 -20.89
N VAL A 12 -10.28 4.76 -20.35
CA VAL A 12 -11.44 4.65 -19.44
C VAL A 12 -11.24 5.50 -18.17
N ASN A 13 -9.99 5.68 -17.75
CA ASN A 13 -9.62 6.51 -16.61
C ASN A 13 -8.46 7.44 -16.99
N PRO A 14 -8.67 8.77 -17.08
CA PRO A 14 -7.64 9.73 -17.46
C PRO A 14 -6.76 10.22 -16.28
N ASN A 15 -6.82 9.56 -15.11
CA ASN A 15 -6.00 9.93 -13.95
C ASN A 15 -4.61 9.28 -14.01
N PHE A 16 -3.63 10.02 -14.51
CA PHE A 16 -2.25 9.55 -14.79
C PHE A 16 -1.21 9.94 -13.73
N SER A 17 -1.62 10.26 -12.50
CA SER A 17 -0.68 10.59 -11.43
C SER A 17 0.20 9.38 -11.05
N SER A 18 1.45 9.65 -10.66
CA SER A 18 2.41 8.63 -10.21
C SER A 18 2.37 8.32 -8.71
N GLY A 19 1.52 9.03 -7.96
CA GLY A 19 1.36 8.84 -6.52
C GLY A 19 0.77 10.08 -5.83
N PRO A 20 -0.36 9.97 -5.11
CA PRO A 20 -1.32 8.86 -5.13
C PRO A 20 -1.88 8.60 -6.54
N CYS A 21 -2.08 7.33 -6.89
CA CYS A 21 -2.62 6.91 -8.20
C CYS A 21 -4.09 6.50 -8.13
N ALA A 22 -4.73 6.36 -9.29
CA ALA A 22 -6.08 5.80 -9.37
C ALA A 22 -6.17 4.43 -8.66
N LYS A 23 -7.26 4.22 -7.90
CA LYS A 23 -7.56 2.91 -7.32
C LYS A 23 -7.91 1.90 -8.43
N ARG A 24 -7.82 0.60 -8.10
CA ARG A 24 -8.22 -0.48 -9.01
C ARG A 24 -9.67 -0.28 -9.51
N PRO A 25 -10.02 -0.70 -10.74
CA PRO A 25 -11.39 -0.68 -11.23
C PRO A 25 -12.37 -1.35 -10.25
N GLY A 26 -13.56 -0.76 -10.08
CA GLY A 26 -14.59 -1.27 -9.18
C GLY A 26 -14.31 -1.08 -7.68
N TRP A 27 -13.30 -0.30 -7.29
CA TRP A 27 -13.06 0.02 -5.88
C TRP A 27 -14.21 0.86 -5.30
N THR A 28 -14.68 0.50 -4.10
CA THR A 28 -15.73 1.22 -3.36
C THR A 28 -15.44 1.24 -1.86
N LEU A 29 -16.09 2.15 -1.13
CA LEU A 29 -15.99 2.23 0.33
C LEU A 29 -16.57 1.01 1.06
N ALA A 30 -17.39 0.19 0.38
CA ALA A 30 -17.93 -1.04 0.97
C ALA A 30 -16.81 -1.99 1.42
N GLY A 31 -15.64 -1.96 0.76
CA GLY A 31 -14.46 -2.73 1.18
C GLY A 31 -13.84 -2.28 2.52
N LEU A 32 -14.33 -1.19 3.12
CA LEU A 32 -13.91 -0.67 4.43
C LEU A 32 -15.00 -0.85 5.49
N SER A 33 -16.09 -1.56 5.20
CA SER A 33 -17.22 -1.72 6.14
C SER A 33 -16.83 -2.39 7.46
N ASP A 34 -15.77 -3.19 7.45
CA ASP A 34 -15.23 -3.90 8.61
C ASP A 34 -14.00 -3.21 9.22
N ALA A 35 -13.75 -1.93 8.88
CA ALA A 35 -12.61 -1.18 9.37
C ALA A 35 -12.69 -0.97 10.89
N VAL A 36 -11.56 -1.17 11.58
CA VAL A 36 -11.45 -1.00 13.04
C VAL A 36 -11.15 0.47 13.35
N LEU A 37 -12.15 1.34 13.16
CA LEU A 37 -12.04 2.78 13.39
C LEU A 37 -12.34 3.14 14.85
N GLY A 38 -11.68 4.19 15.37
CA GLY A 38 -11.95 4.72 16.73
C GLY A 38 -11.62 3.77 17.88
N ARG A 39 -10.91 2.67 17.63
CA ARG A 39 -10.51 1.67 18.63
C ARG A 39 -9.02 1.77 18.91
N SER A 40 -8.62 1.24 20.07
CA SER A 40 -7.20 1.08 20.39
C SER A 40 -6.51 0.20 19.35
N HIS A 41 -5.33 0.62 18.89
CA HIS A 41 -4.46 -0.19 18.03
C HIS A 41 -4.01 -1.50 18.69
N ARG A 42 -4.13 -1.60 20.03
CA ARG A 42 -3.81 -2.82 20.79
C ARG A 42 -5.00 -3.77 20.95
N SER A 43 -6.17 -3.40 20.44
CA SER A 43 -7.38 -4.24 20.45
C SER A 43 -7.12 -5.58 19.76
N LEU A 44 -7.88 -6.60 20.17
CA LEU A 44 -7.78 -7.93 19.58
C LEU A 44 -8.05 -7.88 18.07
N GLU A 45 -9.09 -7.15 17.67
CA GLU A 45 -9.52 -7.00 16.28
C GLU A 45 -8.48 -6.25 15.44
N GLY A 46 -7.90 -5.17 15.99
CA GLY A 46 -6.85 -4.40 15.32
C GLY A 46 -5.58 -5.23 15.10
N LYS A 47 -5.12 -5.95 16.14
CA LYS A 47 -3.97 -6.86 16.04
C LYS A 47 -4.22 -7.99 15.03
N ALA A 48 -5.42 -8.56 15.01
CA ALA A 48 -5.78 -9.61 14.05
C ALA A 48 -5.71 -9.12 12.60
N LYS A 49 -6.19 -7.90 12.30
CA LYS A 49 -6.09 -7.31 10.96
C LYS A 49 -4.64 -7.00 10.56
N LEU A 50 -3.81 -6.52 11.49
CA LEU A 50 -2.39 -6.32 11.23
C LEU A 50 -1.70 -7.66 10.92
N GLN A 51 -1.95 -8.70 11.71
CA GLN A 51 -1.39 -10.03 11.46
C GLN A 51 -1.82 -10.56 10.08
N LEU A 52 -3.09 -10.42 9.72
CA LEU A 52 -3.60 -10.83 8.41
C LEU A 52 -2.85 -10.15 7.25
N VAL A 53 -2.51 -8.86 7.38
CA VAL A 53 -1.72 -8.15 6.37
C VAL A 53 -0.30 -8.70 6.30
N LEU A 54 0.34 -8.99 7.44
CA LEU A 54 1.68 -9.58 7.48
C LEU A 54 1.71 -10.95 6.80
N ASP A 55 0.72 -11.81 7.09
CA ASP A 55 0.60 -13.16 6.52
C ASP A 55 0.38 -13.10 5.00
N LYS A 56 -0.54 -12.24 4.55
CA LYS A 56 -0.79 -12.03 3.11
C LYS A 56 0.43 -11.48 2.39
N THR A 57 1.14 -10.54 2.99
CA THR A 57 2.35 -9.94 2.39
C THR A 57 3.43 -11.01 2.23
N ARG A 58 3.67 -11.83 3.26
CA ARG A 58 4.61 -12.94 3.20
C ARG A 58 4.26 -13.92 2.08
N ALA A 59 3.00 -14.33 1.99
CA ALA A 59 2.55 -15.27 0.97
C ALA A 59 2.67 -14.67 -0.44
N LEU A 60 2.26 -13.41 -0.62
CA LEU A 60 2.28 -12.72 -1.92
C LEU A 60 3.70 -12.55 -2.46
N LEU A 61 4.66 -12.20 -1.60
CA LEU A 61 6.04 -11.94 -1.97
C LEU A 61 6.95 -13.17 -1.82
N ASN A 62 6.40 -14.31 -1.37
CA ASN A 62 7.14 -15.54 -1.07
C ASN A 62 8.37 -15.30 -0.15
N LEU A 63 8.18 -14.56 0.94
CA LEU A 63 9.30 -14.17 1.82
C LEU A 63 9.81 -15.35 2.67
N PRO A 64 11.14 -15.54 2.79
CA PRO A 64 11.73 -16.57 3.65
C PRO A 64 11.30 -16.44 5.11
N LYS A 65 11.09 -17.58 5.80
CA LYS A 65 10.47 -17.64 7.15
C LYS A 65 11.23 -16.82 8.20
N GLU A 66 12.54 -16.71 8.06
CA GLU A 66 13.46 -16.00 8.94
C GLU A 66 13.36 -14.47 8.81
N TYR A 67 12.83 -13.95 7.70
CA TYR A 67 12.68 -12.51 7.50
C TYR A 67 11.58 -11.96 8.40
N ARG A 68 11.77 -10.76 8.95
CA ARG A 68 10.73 -10.03 9.70
C ARG A 68 10.10 -8.97 8.80
N ILE A 69 8.81 -8.70 9.00
CA ILE A 69 8.07 -7.68 8.25
C ILE A 69 7.66 -6.59 9.26
N GLY A 70 8.09 -5.36 9.01
CA GLY A 70 7.68 -4.19 9.77
C GLY A 70 6.59 -3.40 9.04
N ILE A 71 5.59 -2.93 9.77
CA ILE A 71 4.63 -1.92 9.29
C ILE A 71 4.94 -0.64 10.04
N VAL A 72 5.28 0.42 9.32
CA VAL A 72 5.74 1.68 9.89
C VAL A 72 4.96 2.87 9.31
N ALA A 73 4.90 3.95 10.08
CA ALA A 73 4.32 5.20 9.63
C ALA A 73 5.28 5.96 8.69
N ALA A 74 4.80 7.07 8.12
CA ALA A 74 5.57 7.98 7.27
C ALA A 74 6.01 7.43 5.89
N SER A 75 5.30 6.41 5.38
CA SER A 75 5.47 5.88 4.02
C SER A 75 6.89 5.38 3.74
N ASP A 76 7.24 5.24 2.45
CA ASP A 76 8.57 4.80 2.01
C ASP A 76 9.69 5.69 2.54
N THR A 77 9.48 7.01 2.62
CA THR A 77 10.47 7.94 3.19
C THR A 77 10.77 7.59 4.65
N GLY A 78 9.75 7.42 5.49
CA GLY A 78 9.94 7.03 6.89
C GLY A 78 10.54 5.64 7.06
N ALA A 79 10.17 4.69 6.20
CA ALA A 79 10.73 3.34 6.20
C ALA A 79 12.23 3.34 5.86
N ILE A 80 12.63 4.11 4.85
CA ILE A 80 14.03 4.26 4.45
C ILE A 80 14.82 4.98 5.54
N GLU A 81 14.31 6.08 6.10
CA GLU A 81 14.93 6.78 7.22
C GLU A 81 15.16 5.82 8.41
N MET A 82 14.12 5.10 8.84
CA MET A 82 14.24 4.13 9.94
C MET A 82 15.31 3.07 9.64
N SER A 83 15.37 2.56 8.41
CA SER A 83 16.37 1.58 8.00
C SER A 83 17.78 2.15 8.09
N LEU A 84 18.00 3.36 7.58
CA LEU A 84 19.30 4.03 7.61
C LEU A 84 19.76 4.28 9.04
N TRP A 85 18.90 4.83 9.89
CA TRP A 85 19.23 5.07 11.30
C TRP A 85 19.50 3.78 12.08
N SER A 86 18.76 2.70 11.81
CA SER A 86 18.93 1.43 12.54
C SER A 86 20.17 0.65 12.10
N MET A 87 20.61 0.80 10.85
CA MET A 87 21.72 0.03 10.28
C MET A 87 23.04 0.80 10.28
N LEU A 88 22.98 2.13 10.11
CA LEU A 88 24.15 3.00 9.92
C LEU A 88 24.24 4.12 10.96
N GLY A 89 23.16 4.37 11.71
CA GLY A 89 23.17 5.32 12.81
C GLY A 89 24.03 4.78 13.95
N THR A 90 25.04 5.58 14.34
CA THR A 90 25.90 5.34 15.50
C THR A 90 25.18 5.62 16.81
#